data_AF-A0A9E1YB65-F1
#
_entry.id   AF-A0A9E1YB65-F1
#
_cell.length_a   1.000
_cell.length_b   1.000
_cell.length_c   1.000
_cell.angle_alpha   90.00
_cell.angle_beta   90.00
_cell.angle_gamma   90.00
#
_symmetry.space_group_name_H-M   'P 1'
#
loop_
_entity.id
_entity.type
_entity.pdbx_description
1 polymer ?
#
loop_
_entity_poly.entity_id
_entity_poly.type
_entity_poly.pdbx_seq_one_letter_code
_entity_poly.pdbx_strand_id
1 'polypeptide(L)'
;MNNLVKSIAVLALSAACISAFAKEKPMNMQSGNTSGQGMGMEMSAEMKDKMARNKQKYILQIDALSDRINDEKNAKKKQELMDEQLKLIKDHMEKKQQMKKKMMKKHHQKMMNKKDGMKT
;
A
#
# COMPACT_ATOMS: atom_id res chain seq x y z
N MET A 1 57.44 20.29 -6.78
CA MET A 1 56.33 20.57 -5.85
C MET A 1 55.32 21.45 -6.57
N ASN A 2 54.26 20.91 -7.20
CA ASN A 2 53.20 21.72 -7.83
C ASN A 2 51.87 20.97 -8.10
N ASN A 3 51.66 19.79 -7.50
CA ASN A 3 50.47 18.97 -7.79
C ASN A 3 49.47 18.88 -6.62
N LEU A 4 49.70 19.57 -5.50
CA LEU A 4 48.83 19.51 -4.33
C LEU A 4 47.69 20.54 -4.32
N VAL A 5 47.70 21.56 -5.19
CA VAL A 5 46.73 22.67 -5.13
C VAL A 5 45.50 22.46 -6.04
N LYS A 6 45.52 21.48 -6.96
CA LYS A 6 44.41 21.26 -7.90
C LYS A 6 43.28 20.37 -7.36
N SER A 7 43.45 19.74 -6.20
CA SER A 7 42.54 18.69 -5.73
C SER A 7 41.48 19.14 -4.70
N ILE A 8 41.44 20.42 -4.32
CA ILE A 8 40.48 20.94 -3.32
C ILE A 8 39.24 21.54 -4.00
N ALA A 9 39.33 22.00 -5.25
CA ALA A 9 38.23 22.64 -5.94
C ALA A 9 37.09 21.68 -6.36
N VAL A 10 37.37 20.37 -6.49
CA VAL A 10 36.37 19.39 -6.96
C VAL A 10 35.44 18.91 -5.83
N LEU A 11 35.83 19.07 -4.56
CA LEU A 11 35.00 18.63 -3.42
C LEU A 11 33.99 19.68 -2.93
N ALA A 12 34.10 20.94 -3.36
CA ALA A 12 33.21 22.01 -2.91
C ALA A 12 31.91 22.16 -3.74
N LEU A 13 31.83 21.56 -4.93
CA LEU A 13 30.68 21.73 -5.84
C LEU A 13 29.57 20.68 -5.63
N SER A 14 29.77 19.69 -4.77
CA SER A 14 28.79 18.61 -4.53
C SER A 14 27.80 18.89 -3.38
N ALA A 15 27.93 20.01 -2.66
CA ALA A 15 27.08 20.32 -1.51
C ALA A 15 25.85 21.21 -1.82
N ALA A 16 25.70 21.73 -3.04
CA ALA A 16 24.69 22.75 -3.36
C ALA A 16 23.39 22.23 -4.00
N CYS A 17 23.22 20.93 -4.24
CA CYS A 17 22.06 20.40 -4.99
C CYS A 17 20.92 19.82 -4.13
N ILE A 18 20.90 20.01 -2.81
CA ILE A 18 19.79 19.57 -1.95
C ILE A 18 19.09 20.77 -1.32
N SER A 19 18.51 21.65 -2.12
CA SER A 19 17.58 22.67 -1.63
C SER A 19 16.49 22.98 -2.66
N ALA A 20 15.83 21.95 -3.16
CA ALA A 20 14.53 22.09 -3.81
C ALA A 20 13.76 20.77 -3.65
N PHE A 21 12.52 20.86 -3.18
CA PHE A 21 11.60 19.75 -2.86
C PHE A 21 11.72 19.10 -1.48
N ALA A 22 11.95 19.91 -0.44
CA ALA A 22 11.34 19.64 0.87
C ALA A 22 10.19 20.62 1.10
N LYS A 23 9.23 20.64 0.17
CA LYS A 23 7.87 21.07 0.53
C LYS A 23 7.25 19.87 1.22
N GLU A 24 7.57 19.72 2.50
CA GLU A 24 6.81 18.90 3.44
C GLU A 24 5.33 19.23 3.21
N LYS A 25 4.63 18.34 2.49
CA LYS A 25 3.24 18.12 2.88
C LYS A 25 3.35 17.66 4.33
N PRO A 26 2.70 18.32 5.30
CA PRO A 26 2.43 17.64 6.53
C PRO A 26 1.59 16.42 6.12
N MET A 27 2.21 15.24 6.07
CA MET A 27 1.45 14.03 6.23
C MET A 27 0.82 14.22 7.59
N ASN A 28 -0.46 14.60 7.57
CA ASN A 28 -1.34 14.51 8.71
C ASN A 28 -1.46 13.01 9.01
N MET A 29 -0.40 12.45 9.59
CA MET A 29 -0.48 11.30 10.48
C MET A 29 -1.19 11.83 11.72
N GLN A 30 -2.48 12.15 11.55
CA GLN A 30 -3.44 11.87 12.58
C GLN A 30 -3.40 10.36 12.72
N SER A 31 -2.43 9.92 13.52
CA SER A 31 -2.54 8.81 14.43
C SER A 31 -3.94 8.93 15.03
N GLY A 32 -4.89 8.31 14.33
CA GLY A 32 -6.18 8.04 14.87
C GLY A 32 -5.91 7.09 16.01
N ASN A 33 -5.72 7.64 17.21
CA ASN A 33 -6.20 7.05 18.44
C ASN A 33 -7.72 6.85 18.27
N THR A 34 -8.13 5.93 17.40
CA THR A 34 -9.43 5.30 17.48
C THR A 34 -9.30 4.32 18.63
N SER A 35 -9.48 4.85 19.84
CA SER A 35 -10.17 4.20 20.94
C SER A 35 -10.29 2.68 20.76
N GLY A 36 -9.25 1.98 21.23
CA GLY A 36 -9.29 0.54 21.42
C GLY A 36 -10.39 0.20 22.42
N GLN A 37 -11.53 -0.25 21.92
CA GLN A 37 -12.48 -1.11 22.63
C GLN A 37 -13.58 -1.53 21.64
N GLY A 38 -13.21 -2.45 20.75
CA GLY A 38 -14.15 -3.04 19.81
C GLY A 38 -13.76 -4.48 19.53
N MET A 39 -14.06 -5.37 20.47
CA MET A 39 -13.98 -6.84 20.37
C MET A 39 -13.04 -7.35 19.26
N GLY A 40 -11.73 -7.29 19.51
CA GLY A 40 -10.75 -7.94 18.66
C GLY A 40 -10.84 -9.44 18.86
N MET A 41 -11.48 -10.16 17.93
CA MET A 41 -11.10 -11.56 17.72
C MET A 41 -9.63 -11.55 17.31
N GLU A 42 -8.74 -11.88 18.24
CA GLU A 42 -7.34 -12.08 17.91
C GLU A 42 -7.24 -13.17 16.85
N MET A 43 -6.86 -12.79 15.63
CA MET A 43 -6.47 -13.76 14.62
C MET A 43 -5.21 -14.47 15.10
N SER A 44 -5.14 -15.79 14.88
CA SER A 44 -3.93 -16.57 15.16
C SER A 44 -2.72 -15.99 14.41
N ALA A 45 -1.53 -16.16 14.97
CA ALA A 45 -0.29 -15.67 14.37
C ALA A 45 -0.11 -16.19 12.93
N GLU A 46 -0.44 -17.46 12.69
CA GLU A 46 -0.40 -18.08 11.35
C GLU A 46 -1.33 -17.40 10.34
N MET A 47 -2.52 -16.99 10.80
CA MET A 47 -3.50 -16.34 9.93
C MET A 47 -3.08 -14.90 9.60
N LYS A 48 -2.48 -14.18 10.56
CA LYS A 48 -1.88 -12.86 10.33
C LYS A 48 -0.71 -12.94 9.35
N ASP A 49 0.17 -13.92 9.54
CA ASP A 49 1.34 -14.16 8.69
C ASP A 49 0.93 -14.53 7.24
N LYS A 50 -0.05 -15.43 7.08
CA LYS A 50 -0.63 -15.74 5.76
C LYS A 50 -1.24 -14.51 5.08
N MET A 51 -1.89 -13.62 5.84
CA MET A 51 -2.43 -12.37 5.30
C MET A 51 -1.31 -11.41 4.87
N ALA A 52 -0.26 -11.27 5.68
CA ALA A 52 0.90 -10.45 5.37
C ALA A 52 1.60 -10.93 4.09
N ARG A 53 1.87 -12.23 3.98
CA ARG A 53 2.44 -12.84 2.76
C ARG A 53 1.59 -12.61 1.52
N ASN A 54 0.28 -12.76 1.62
CA ASN A 54 -0.61 -12.52 0.49
C ASN A 54 -0.62 -11.04 0.05
N LYS A 55 -0.56 -10.11 1.00
CA LYS A 55 -0.45 -8.68 0.71
C LYS A 55 0.89 -8.37 0.04
N GLN A 56 1.99 -8.92 0.56
CA GLN A 56 3.31 -8.74 -0.01
C GLN A 56 3.39 -9.28 -1.44
N LYS A 57 2.86 -10.48 -1.69
CA LYS A 57 2.80 -11.07 -3.04
C LYS A 57 2.07 -10.15 -4.03
N TYR A 58 0.94 -9.57 -3.62
CA TYR A 58 0.20 -8.63 -4.46
C TYR A 58 1.00 -7.37 -4.78
N ILE A 59 1.69 -6.79 -3.79
CA ILE A 59 2.54 -5.61 -4.00
C ILE A 59 3.67 -5.93 -4.98
N LEU A 60 4.39 -7.03 -4.76
CA LEU A 60 5.48 -7.44 -5.65
C LEU A 60 5.02 -7.69 -7.10
N GLN A 61 3.81 -8.21 -7.30
CA GLN A 61 3.24 -8.37 -8.64
C GLN A 61 2.96 -7.04 -9.33
N ILE A 62 2.44 -6.06 -8.59
CA ILE A 62 2.19 -4.72 -9.12
C ILE A 62 3.50 -3.99 -9.42
N ASP A 63 4.48 -4.07 -8.51
CA ASP A 63 5.79 -3.44 -8.68
C ASP A 63 6.51 -4.03 -9.90
N ALA A 64 6.52 -5.37 -10.04
CA ALA A 64 7.12 -6.02 -11.20
C ALA A 64 6.43 -5.64 -12.53
N LEU A 65 5.12 -5.40 -12.53
CA LEU A 65 4.41 -4.88 -13.72
C LEU A 65 4.77 -3.42 -13.99
N SER A 66 4.85 -2.60 -12.95
CA SER A 66 5.29 -1.20 -13.05
C SER A 66 6.69 -1.08 -13.64
N ASP A 67 7.63 -1.91 -13.21
CA ASP A 67 9.00 -1.92 -13.75
C ASP A 67 8.98 -2.28 -15.24
N ARG A 68 8.24 -3.32 -15.62
CA ARG A 68 8.06 -3.71 -17.04
C ARG A 68 7.44 -2.59 -17.88
N ILE A 69 6.46 -1.86 -17.35
CA ILE A 69 5.82 -0.73 -18.04
C ILE A 69 6.82 0.42 -18.26
N ASN A 70 7.71 0.65 -17.29
CA ASN A 70 8.72 1.69 -17.38
C ASN A 70 9.80 1.34 -18.40
N ASP A 71 10.21 0.07 -18.44
CA ASP A 71 11.25 -0.43 -19.35
C ASP A 71 10.75 -0.67 -20.78
N GLU A 72 9.44 -0.85 -20.97
CA GLU A 72 8.85 -1.14 -22.28
C GLU A 72 8.82 0.11 -23.19
N LYS A 73 9.48 -0.02 -24.35
CA LYS A 73 9.60 1.03 -25.37
C LYS A 73 8.48 0.97 -26.41
N ASN A 74 7.85 -0.19 -26.59
CA ASN A 74 6.74 -0.36 -27.51
C ASN A 74 5.44 0.13 -26.89
N ALA A 75 4.86 1.18 -27.48
CA ALA A 75 3.63 1.81 -26.98
C ALA A 75 2.44 0.83 -26.86
N LYS A 76 2.30 -0.10 -27.81
CA LYS A 76 1.21 -1.08 -27.80
C LYS A 76 1.37 -2.08 -26.65
N LYS A 77 2.58 -2.62 -26.47
CA LYS A 77 2.88 -3.53 -25.35
C LYS A 77 2.80 -2.83 -24.00
N LYS A 78 3.22 -1.57 -23.93
CA LYS A 78 3.09 -0.74 -22.73
C LYS A 78 1.62 -0.57 -22.32
N GLN A 79 0.73 -0.36 -23.29
CA GLN A 79 -0.70 -0.30 -23.04
C GLN A 79 -1.25 -1.63 -22.52
N GLU A 80 -0.87 -2.76 -23.14
CA GLU A 80 -1.27 -4.09 -22.69
C GLU A 80 -0.84 -4.37 -21.24
N LEU A 81 0.37 -3.98 -20.86
CA LEU A 81 0.86 -4.11 -19.49
C LEU A 81 0.12 -3.19 -18.49
N MET A 82 -0.21 -1.96 -18.90
CA MET A 82 -1.04 -1.06 -18.09
C MET A 82 -2.45 -1.62 -17.88
N ASP A 83 -3.05 -2.22 -18.91
CA ASP A 83 -4.36 -2.86 -18.83
C ASP A 83 -4.32 -4.09 -17.90
N GLU A 84 -3.25 -4.87 -17.94
CA GLU A 84 -3.00 -5.99 -17.01
C GLU A 84 -2.91 -5.50 -15.55
N GLN A 85 -2.15 -4.42 -15.31
CA GLN A 85 -2.02 -3.81 -13.99
C GLN A 85 -3.38 -3.30 -13.48
N LEU A 86 -4.16 -2.63 -14.33
CA LEU A 86 -5.50 -2.15 -14.00
C LEU A 86 -6.46 -3.29 -13.66
N LYS A 87 -6.40 -4.40 -14.40
CA LYS A 87 -7.21 -5.59 -14.12
C LYS A 87 -6.87 -6.18 -12.74
N LEU A 88 -5.58 -6.32 -12.43
CA LEU A 88 -5.10 -6.80 -11.13
C LEU A 88 -5.60 -5.95 -9.96
N ILE A 89 -5.59 -4.62 -10.12
CA ILE A 89 -6.10 -3.69 -9.11
C ILE A 89 -7.61 -3.82 -8.95
N LYS A 90 -8.37 -3.87 -10.05
CA LYS A 90 -9.83 -4.04 -10.04
C LYS A 90 -10.24 -5.34 -9.34
N ASP A 91 -9.61 -6.47 -9.67
CA ASP A 91 -9.90 -7.77 -9.07
C ASP A 91 -9.63 -7.76 -7.56
N HIS A 92 -8.53 -7.14 -7.12
CA HIS A 92 -8.20 -7.00 -5.70
C HIS A 92 -9.25 -6.15 -4.97
N MET A 93 -9.67 -5.03 -5.57
CA MET A 93 -10.70 -4.15 -5.01
C MET A 93 -12.06 -4.84 -4.93
N GLU A 94 -12.46 -5.56 -5.97
CA GLU A 94 -13.74 -6.26 -6.01
C GLU A 94 -13.79 -7.32 -4.92
N LYS A 95 -12.73 -8.13 -4.77
CA LYS A 95 -12.63 -9.11 -3.69
C LYS A 95 -12.79 -8.47 -2.31
N LYS A 96 -12.15 -7.32 -2.09
CA LYS A 96 -12.31 -6.54 -0.84
C LYS A 96 -13.75 -6.08 -0.64
N GLN A 97 -14.40 -5.57 -1.67
CA GLN A 97 -15.80 -5.14 -1.58
C GLN A 97 -16.75 -6.30 -1.30
N GLN A 98 -16.57 -7.45 -1.95
CA GLN A 98 -17.37 -8.65 -1.70
C GLN A 98 -17.21 -9.14 -0.26
N MET A 99 -15.98 -9.19 0.25
CA MET A 99 -15.73 -9.52 1.66
C MET A 99 -16.40 -8.53 2.62
N LYS A 100 -16.29 -7.22 2.35
CA LYS A 100 -16.96 -6.18 3.15
C LYS A 100 -18.47 -6.38 3.16
N LYS A 101 -19.10 -6.61 2.01
CA LYS A 101 -20.54 -6.90 1.90
C LYS A 101 -20.93 -8.12 2.72
N LYS A 102 -20.16 -9.22 2.64
CA LYS A 102 -20.42 -10.44 3.42
C LYS A 102 -20.33 -10.19 4.93
N MET A 103 -19.33 -9.44 5.37
CA MET A 103 -19.16 -9.09 6.78
C MET A 103 -20.30 -8.20 7.29
N MET A 104 -20.73 -7.22 6.50
CA MET A 104 -21.87 -6.36 6.84
C MET A 104 -23.16 -7.18 6.96
N LYS A 105 -23.43 -8.10 6.04
CA LYS A 105 -24.59 -9.02 6.12
C LYS A 105 -24.54 -9.88 7.38
N LYS A 106 -23.39 -10.49 7.68
CA LYS A 106 -23.21 -11.32 8.89
C LYS A 106 -23.40 -10.51 10.17
N HIS A 107 -22.87 -9.29 10.20
CA HIS A 107 -23.03 -8.40 11.34
C HIS A 107 -24.50 -8.01 11.55
N HIS A 108 -25.20 -7.66 10.46
CA HIS A 108 -26.63 -7.34 10.49
C HIS A 108 -27.47 -8.52 11.03
N GLN A 109 -27.23 -9.74 10.53
CA GLN A 109 -27.92 -10.94 10.99
C GLN A 109 -27.66 -11.21 12.49
N LYS A 110 -26.43 -11.05 12.96
CA LYS A 110 -26.09 -11.20 14.38
C LYS A 110 -26.85 -10.19 15.26
N MET A 111 -27.01 -8.96 14.78
CA MET A 111 -27.74 -7.91 15.51
C MET A 111 -29.24 -8.19 15.56
N MET A 112 -29.85 -8.74 14.51
CA MET A 112 -31.26 -9.15 14.51
C MET A 112 -31.51 -10.31 15.48
N ASN A 113 -30.72 -11.38 15.38
CA ASN A 113 -30.86 -12.54 16.28
C ASN A 113 -30.66 -12.18 17.76
N LYS A 114 -29.79 -11.21 18.07
CA LYS A 114 -29.58 -10.74 19.45
C LYS A 114 -30.77 -9.94 19.99
N LYS A 115 -31.50 -9.21 19.13
CA LYS A 115 -32.72 -8.50 19.52
C LYS A 115 -33.89 -9.46 19.78
N ASP A 116 -33.98 -10.54 19.01
CA ASP A 116 -35.04 -11.54 19.20
C ASP A 116 -34.85 -12.35 20.49
N GLY A 117 -33.61 -12.70 20.85
CA GLY A 117 -33.30 -13.37 22.13
C GLY A 117 -33.40 -12.49 23.38
N MET A 118 -33.61 -11.18 23.24
CA MET A 118 -33.90 -10.26 24.36
C MET A 118 -35.41 -10.03 24.55
N LYS A 119 -36.25 -10.51 23.63
CA LYS A 119 -37.72 -10.41 23.69
C LYS A 119 -38.39 -11.66 24.27
N THR A 120 -37.60 -12.64 24.71
CA THR A 120 -38.00 -13.82 25.49
C THR A 120 -37.47 -13.69 26.90
#